data_AF-A0A803XQ28-F1
#
_entry.id   AF-A0A803XQ28-F1
#
_cell.length_a   1.000
_cell.length_b   1.000
_cell.length_c   1.000
_cell.angle_alpha   90.00
_cell.angle_beta   90.00
_cell.angle_gamma   90.00
#
_symmetry.space_group_name_H-M   'P 1'
#
loop_
_entity.id
_entity.type
_entity.pdbx_description
1 polymer ?
#
loop_
_entity_poly.entity_id
_entity_poly.type
_entity_poly.pdbx_seq_one_letter_code
_entity_poly.pdbx_strand_id
1 'polypeptide(L)' 'SSSSGTVIRCRAAVAWAAGKSLSVEEIEVAPPKAHEVRVKVKFCHLRTNNH' A
#
# COMPACT_ATOMS: atom_id res chain seq x y z
N SER A 1 -0.60 1.70 20.16
CA SER A 1 -1.78 1.91 19.32
C SER A 1 -1.97 0.67 18.45
N SER A 2 -2.92 -0.20 18.81
CA SER A 2 -3.17 -1.49 18.16
C SER A 2 -4.35 -1.37 17.20
N SER A 3 -4.08 -1.44 15.89
CA SER A 3 -5.12 -1.48 14.84
C SER A 3 -5.53 -2.91 14.47
N SER A 4 -5.23 -3.88 15.33
CA SER A 4 -5.57 -5.30 15.12
C SER A 4 -7.09 -5.45 15.00
N GLY A 5 -7.55 -5.91 13.83
CA GLY A 5 -8.97 -6.17 13.57
C GLY A 5 -9.77 -5.02 12.95
N THR A 6 -9.20 -3.82 12.77
CA THR A 6 -9.88 -2.70 12.12
C THR A 6 -9.35 -2.42 10.71
N VAL A 7 -10.20 -1.83 9.88
CA VAL A 7 -9.81 -1.22 8.60
C VAL A 7 -8.93 0.00 8.89
N ILE A 8 -7.84 0.14 8.13
CA ILE A 8 -6.89 1.27 8.29
C ILE A 8 -6.97 2.14 7.04
N ARG A 9 -6.99 3.47 7.22
CA ARG A 9 -6.75 4.42 6.14
C ARG A 9 -5.27 4.78 6.04
N CYS A 10 -4.70 4.65 4.85
CA CYS A 10 -3.31 5.04 4.58
C CYS A 10 -3.15 5.58 3.17
N ARG A 11 -2.07 6.33 2.94
CA ARG A 11 -1.73 6.80 1.60
C ARG A 11 -1.01 5.70 0.82
N ALA A 12 -1.40 5.51 -0.43
CA ALA A 12 -0.75 4.60 -1.37
C ALA A 12 -0.57 5.27 -2.74
N ALA A 13 0.39 4.76 -3.52
CA ALA A 13 0.57 5.12 -4.92
C ALA A 13 -0.15 4.08 -5.78
N VAL A 14 -1.26 4.46 -6.43
CA VAL A 14 -2.15 3.57 -7.18
C VAL A 14 -1.92 3.73 -8.69
N ALA A 15 -1.76 2.59 -9.37
CA ALA A 15 -1.69 2.53 -10.83
C ALA A 15 -3.07 2.17 -11.40
N TRP A 16 -3.81 3.18 -11.86
CA TRP A 16 -5.17 2.99 -12.41
C TRP A 16 -5.18 2.43 -13.84
N ALA A 17 -4.16 2.73 -14.63
CA ALA A 17 -4.01 2.26 -16.00
C ALA A 17 -2.53 2.18 -16.37
N ALA A 18 -2.20 1.30 -17.33
CA ALA A 18 -0.85 1.20 -17.85
C ALA A 18 -0.42 2.51 -18.53
N GLY A 19 0.84 2.93 -18.32
CA GLY A 19 1.40 4.15 -18.90
C GLY A 19 0.95 5.46 -18.26
N LYS A 20 0.01 5.43 -17.30
CA LYS A 20 -0.35 6.61 -16.50
C LYS A 20 0.60 6.76 -15.31
N SER A 21 0.83 8.01 -14.90
CA SER A 21 1.51 8.29 -13.63
C SER A 21 0.75 7.70 -12.44
N LEU A 22 1.50 7.28 -11.42
CA LEU A 22 0.94 6.79 -10.17
C LEU A 22 0.18 7.93 -9.46
N SER A 23 -1.00 7.62 -8.94
CA SER A 23 -1.81 8.57 -8.17
C SER A 23 -1.60 8.34 -6.68
N VAL A 24 -1.23 9.38 -5.93
CA VAL A 24 -1.07 9.29 -4.46
C VAL A 24 -2.39 9.64 -3.82
N GLU A 25 -3.05 8.64 -3.22
CA GLU A 25 -4.39 8.79 -2.67
C GLU A 25 -4.56 7.99 -1.37
N GLU A 26 -5.63 8.29 -0.63
CA GLU A 26 -5.98 7.58 0.60
C GLU A 26 -6.81 6.35 0.27
N ILE A 27 -6.38 5.20 0.79
CA ILE A 27 -7.04 3.91 0.60
C ILE A 27 -7.39 3.27 1.94
N GLU A 28 -8.33 2.33 1.91
CA GLU A 28 -8.70 1.49 3.04
C GLU A 28 -8.07 0.10 2.93
N VAL A 29 -7.37 -0.31 4.00
CA VAL A 29 -6.69 -1.61 4.10
C VAL A 29 -7.43 -2.46 5.13
N ALA A 30 -8.03 -3.56 4.67
CA ALA A 30 -8.73 -4.53 5.50
C ALA A 30 -7.82 -5.17 6.57
N PRO A 31 -8.39 -5.73 7.65
CA PRO A 31 -7.65 -6.59 8.56
C PRO A 31 -7.17 -7.87 7.85
N PRO A 32 -6.03 -8.46 8.27
CA PRO A 32 -5.57 -9.73 7.72
C PRO A 32 -6.51 -10.87 8.12
N LYS A 33 -6.74 -11.82 7.20
CA LYS A 33 -7.45 -13.08 7.46
C LYS A 33 -6.52 -14.13 8.05
N ALA A 34 -7.04 -15.34 8.29
CA ALA A 34 -6.23 -16.47 8.73
C ALA A 34 -5.07 -16.73 7.76
N HIS A 35 -3.85 -16.84 8.30
CA HIS A 35 -2.60 -17.01 7.55
C HIS A 35 -2.18 -15.83 6.66
N GLU A 36 -2.76 -14.63 6.82
CA GLU A 36 -2.29 -13.41 6.18
C GLU A 36 -1.51 -12.52 7.15
N VAL A 37 -0.60 -11.68 6.63
CA VAL A 37 0.16 -10.70 7.41
C VAL A 37 -0.02 -9.32 6.81
N ARG A 38 -0.35 -8.33 7.65
CA ARG A 38 -0.45 -6.92 7.27
C ARG A 38 0.81 -6.17 7.72
N VAL A 39 1.55 -5.59 6.77
CA VAL A 39 2.85 -4.96 7.03
C VAL A 39 2.77 -3.44 6.90
N LYS A 40 3.37 -2.72 7.85
CA LYS A 40 3.60 -1.26 7.73
C LYS A 40 4.93 -1.01 7.01
N VAL A 41 4.86 -0.65 5.74
CA VAL A 41 6.05 -0.29 4.94
C VAL A 41 6.68 0.98 5.50
N LYS A 42 7.97 0.91 5.86
CA LYS A 42 8.76 2.06 6.33
C LYS A 42 9.55 2.71 5.20
N PHE A 43 10.15 1.87 4.36
CA PHE A 43 10.94 2.29 3.21
C PHE A 43 10.66 1.36 2.04
N CYS A 44 10.53 1.94 0.85
CA CYS A 44 10.47 1.24 -0.43
C CYS A 44 11.21 2.12 -1.43
N HIS A 45 12.01 1.51 -2.30
CA HIS A 45 12.80 2.22 -3.30
C HIS A 45 12.16 2.04 -4.68
N LEU A 46 12.20 3.08 -5.50
CA LEU A 46 11.82 2.98 -6.90
C LEU A 46 12.98 2.36 -7.67
N ARG A 47 12.75 1.25 -8.34
CA ARG A 47 13.70 0.71 -9.32
C ARG A 47 13.37 1.31 -10.69
N THR A 48 14.33 2.01 -11.28
CA THR A 48 14.25 2.46 -12.68
C THR A 48 14.95 1.43 -13.57
N ASN A 49 14.53 1.32 -14.83
CA ASN A 49 15.17 0.44 -15.81
C ASN A 49 16.39 1.10 -16.50
N ASN A 50 17.01 2.08 -15.85
CA ASN A 50 18.21 2.71 -16.38
C ASN A 50 19.42 1.97 -15.83
N HIS A 51 20.19 1.35 -16.72
CA HIS A 51 21.42 0.62 -16.40
C HIS A 51 22.46 1.54 -15.74
#